data_AF-A0A8B7VM61-F1
#
_entry.id   AF-A0A8B7VM61-F1
#
_cell.length_a   1.000
_cell.length_b   1.000
_cell.length_c   1.000
_cell.angle_alpha   90.00
_cell.angle_beta   90.00
_cell.angle_gamma   90.00
#
_symmetry.space_group_name_H-M   'P 1'
#
loop_
_entity.id
_entity.type
_entity.pdbx_description
1 polymer ?
#
loop_
_entity_poly.entity_id
_entity_poly.type
_entity_poly.pdbx_seq_one_letter_code
_entity_poly.pdbx_strand_id
1 'polypeptide(L)'
;MADKILKDKRKQFIRSAGTGTINGLLDELLEKRVLNQEEMEKVKLENATAMDQARALLDSIIRKGPQACQICITFICEDDRYLAETLGLLSDKILKDKRKQFIRSAGTGTINGLLDELLEKRVLNQEEMEKVKLENATAMDQARALLDSIIRKGPQACQICITFICEDDRYLAETLGLLSDLSNNE
;
A
#
# COMPACT_ATOMS: atom_id res chain seq x y z
N MET A 1 8.75 1.16 4.16
CA MET A 1 7.34 0.89 4.54
C MET A 1 6.85 -0.38 3.86
N ALA A 2 6.96 -0.49 2.53
CA ALA A 2 6.57 -1.70 1.77
C ALA A 2 7.23 -3.00 2.29
N ASP A 3 8.48 -2.92 2.72
CA ASP A 3 9.24 -4.03 3.32
C ASP A 3 8.64 -4.54 4.63
N LYS A 4 8.13 -3.64 5.48
CA LYS A 4 7.42 -4.00 6.72
C LYS A 4 6.08 -4.66 6.41
N ILE A 5 5.31 -4.05 5.50
CA ILE A 5 4.01 -4.60 5.07
C ILE A 5 4.17 -6.02 4.53
N LEU A 6 5.14 -6.27 3.64
CA LEU A 6 5.36 -7.63 3.13
C LEU A 6 5.86 -8.60 4.20
N LYS A 7 6.68 -8.16 5.16
CA LYS A 7 7.08 -9.01 6.30
C LYS A 7 5.87 -9.43 7.13
N ASP A 8 4.97 -8.50 7.43
CA ASP A 8 3.77 -8.75 8.23
C ASP A 8 2.78 -9.66 7.48
N LYS A 9 2.62 -9.43 6.17
CA LYS A 9 1.72 -10.22 5.30
C LYS A 9 2.36 -11.50 4.77
N ARG A 10 3.62 -11.80 5.12
CA ARG A 10 4.38 -12.96 4.62
C ARG A 10 3.64 -14.28 4.76
N LYS A 11 3.14 -14.59 5.97
CA LYS A 11 2.44 -15.85 6.25
C LYS A 11 1.19 -15.99 5.37
N GLN A 12 0.48 -14.90 5.15
CA GLN A 12 -0.75 -14.87 4.36
C GLN A 12 -0.44 -14.97 2.86
N PHE A 13 0.58 -14.26 2.38
CA PHE A 13 1.06 -14.37 1.00
C PHE A 13 1.44 -15.81 0.65
N ILE A 14 2.23 -16.48 1.49
CA ILE A 14 2.67 -17.87 1.25
C ILE A 14 1.48 -18.84 1.13
N ARG A 15 0.38 -18.60 1.86
CA ARG A 15 -0.80 -19.47 1.85
C ARG A 15 -1.77 -19.18 0.71
N SER A 16 -1.78 -17.94 0.23
CA SER A 16 -2.81 -17.45 -0.69
C SER A 16 -2.28 -17.19 -2.10
N ALA A 17 -0.98 -17.00 -2.29
CA ALA A 17 -0.39 -16.77 -3.60
C ALA A 17 -0.51 -18.01 -4.49
N GLY A 18 -1.21 -17.87 -5.61
CA GLY A 18 -1.32 -18.92 -6.62
C GLY A 18 -0.08 -18.97 -7.52
N THR A 19 0.11 -20.11 -8.20
CA THR A 19 1.23 -20.30 -9.14
C THR A 19 1.22 -19.26 -10.27
N GLY A 20 0.04 -18.81 -10.71
CA GLY A 20 -0.10 -17.74 -11.70
C GLY A 20 0.52 -16.43 -11.21
N THR A 21 0.11 -15.96 -10.04
CA THR A 21 0.62 -14.73 -9.42
C THR A 21 2.13 -14.81 -9.11
N ILE A 22 2.61 -15.99 -8.68
CA ILE A 22 4.04 -16.23 -8.42
C ILE A 22 4.85 -16.12 -9.73
N ASN A 23 4.39 -16.73 -10.81
CA ASN A 23 5.06 -16.66 -12.11
C ASN A 23 5.04 -15.24 -12.68
N GLY A 24 3.89 -14.56 -12.63
CA GLY A 24 3.78 -13.18 -13.07
C GLY A 24 4.70 -12.24 -12.27
N LEU A 25 4.76 -12.39 -10.94
CA LEU A 25 5.70 -11.65 -10.09
C LEU A 25 7.15 -11.92 -10.47
N LEU A 26 7.51 -13.18 -10.75
CA LEU A 26 8.87 -13.53 -11.17
C LEU A 26 9.25 -12.86 -12.49
N ASP A 27 8.32 -12.82 -13.46
CA ASP A 27 8.53 -12.18 -14.75
C ASP A 27 8.66 -10.65 -14.58
N GLU A 28 7.79 -10.01 -13.80
CA GLU A 28 7.84 -8.58 -13.49
C GLU A 28 9.15 -8.20 -12.77
N LEU A 29 9.57 -8.99 -11.78
CA LEU A 29 10.80 -8.71 -11.02
C LEU A 29 12.06 -8.93 -11.87
N LEU A 30 12.01 -9.84 -12.85
CA LEU A 30 13.07 -10.01 -13.83
C LEU A 30 13.12 -8.82 -14.80
N GLU A 31 11.97 -8.38 -15.30
CA GLU A 31 11.87 -7.22 -16.21
C GLU A 31 12.36 -5.93 -15.54
N LYS A 32 11.97 -5.69 -14.28
CA LYS A 32 12.44 -4.56 -13.47
C LYS A 32 13.86 -4.73 -12.94
N ARG A 33 14.56 -5.81 -13.31
CA ARG A 33 15.95 -6.14 -12.90
C ARG A 33 16.14 -6.22 -11.38
N VAL A 34 15.09 -6.56 -10.65
CA VAL A 34 15.15 -6.84 -9.21
C VAL A 34 15.79 -8.21 -8.98
N LEU A 35 15.38 -9.19 -9.80
CA LEU A 35 15.95 -10.53 -9.84
C LEU A 35 16.75 -10.72 -11.13
N ASN A 36 17.77 -11.58 -11.09
CA ASN A 36 18.43 -12.08 -12.28
C ASN A 36 17.85 -13.46 -12.70
N GLN A 37 18.25 -13.93 -13.88
CA GLN A 37 17.76 -15.21 -14.43
C GLN A 37 18.08 -16.40 -13.52
N GLU A 38 19.25 -16.43 -12.88
CA GLU A 38 19.65 -17.51 -11.98
C GLU A 38 18.79 -17.54 -10.71
N GLU A 39 18.51 -16.37 -10.13
CA GLU A 39 17.64 -16.23 -8.96
C GLU A 39 16.20 -16.66 -9.28
N MET A 40 15.71 -16.31 -10.47
CA MET A 40 14.39 -16.73 -10.95
C MET A 40 14.30 -18.26 -11.10
N GLU A 41 15.33 -18.87 -11.69
CA GLU A 41 15.39 -20.32 -11.87
C GLU A 41 15.50 -21.07 -10.53
N LYS A 42 16.26 -20.55 -9.56
CA LYS A 42 16.30 -21.13 -8.21
C LYS A 42 14.92 -21.13 -7.56
N VAL A 43 14.16 -20.06 -7.68
CA VAL A 43 12.78 -20.02 -7.18
C VAL A 43 11.92 -21.08 -7.87
N LYS A 44 12.00 -21.21 -9.21
CA LYS A 44 11.16 -22.15 -9.96
C LYS A 44 11.55 -23.63 -9.78
N LEU A 45 12.84 -23.94 -9.78
CA LEU A 45 13.36 -25.31 -9.88
C LEU A 45 13.66 -25.94 -8.52
N GLU A 46 14.06 -25.16 -7.51
CA GLU A 46 14.45 -25.70 -6.19
C GLU A 46 13.27 -25.86 -5.23
N ASN A 47 12.07 -25.37 -5.60
CA ASN A 47 10.89 -25.39 -4.75
C ASN A 47 9.80 -26.30 -5.34
N ALA A 48 9.49 -27.39 -4.63
CA ALA A 48 8.58 -28.43 -5.10
C ALA A 48 7.09 -28.02 -5.08
N THR A 49 6.73 -27.01 -4.28
CA THR A 49 5.35 -26.55 -4.12
C THR A 49 5.21 -25.06 -4.36
N ALA A 50 4.02 -24.60 -4.76
CA ALA A 50 3.71 -23.18 -4.91
C ALA A 50 3.93 -22.39 -3.59
N MET A 51 3.71 -23.01 -2.43
CA MET A 51 3.98 -22.37 -1.14
C MET A 51 5.49 -22.17 -0.91
N ASP A 52 6.31 -23.14 -1.28
CA ASP A 52 7.77 -23.03 -1.16
C ASP A 52 8.32 -21.98 -2.13
N GLN A 53 7.79 -21.95 -3.35
CA GLN A 53 8.08 -20.90 -4.34
C GLN A 53 7.70 -19.51 -3.82
N ALA A 54 6.49 -19.36 -3.28
CA ALA A 54 6.02 -18.09 -2.70
C ALA A 54 6.91 -17.64 -1.55
N ARG A 55 7.37 -18.57 -0.70
CA ARG A 55 8.28 -18.28 0.40
C ARG A 55 9.63 -17.80 -0.10
N ALA A 56 10.25 -18.56 -1.01
CA ALA A 56 11.57 -18.24 -1.56
C ALA A 56 11.54 -16.90 -2.31
N LEU A 57 10.50 -16.67 -3.11
CA LEU A 57 10.26 -15.42 -3.82
C LEU A 57 10.17 -14.23 -2.86
N LEU A 58 9.29 -14.32 -1.86
CA LEU A 58 9.06 -13.22 -0.93
C LEU A 58 10.31 -12.93 -0.10
N ASP A 59 11.01 -13.95 0.38
CA ASP A 59 12.26 -13.80 1.14
C ASP A 59 13.36 -13.15 0.28
N SER A 60 13.39 -13.44 -1.02
CA SER A 60 14.29 -12.78 -1.96
C SER A 60 13.95 -11.29 -2.12
N ILE A 61 12.68 -10.97 -2.35
CA ILE A 61 12.19 -9.59 -2.49
C ILE A 61 12.51 -8.76 -1.23
N ILE A 62 12.24 -9.30 -0.05
CA ILE A 62 12.53 -8.63 1.23
C ILE A 62 14.03 -8.35 1.37
N ARG A 63 14.89 -9.27 0.93
CA ARG A 63 16.36 -9.11 0.98
C ARG A 63 16.87 -8.05 0.01
N LYS A 64 16.21 -7.87 -1.13
CA LYS A 64 16.53 -6.81 -2.13
C LYS A 64 16.16 -5.42 -1.63
N GLY A 65 15.24 -5.33 -0.67
CA GLY A 65 14.95 -4.09 0.07
C GLY A 65 13.62 -3.43 -0.32
N PRO A 66 13.35 -2.21 0.20
CA PRO A 66 12.02 -1.60 0.15
C PRO A 66 11.53 -1.29 -1.26
N GLN A 67 12.42 -0.99 -2.22
CA GLN A 67 12.04 -0.76 -3.61
C GLN A 67 11.51 -2.03 -4.28
N ALA A 68 12.14 -3.17 -4.04
CA ALA A 68 11.67 -4.47 -4.52
C ALA A 68 10.32 -4.83 -3.90
N CYS A 69 10.17 -4.59 -2.60
CA CYS A 69 8.90 -4.78 -1.91
C CYS A 69 7.78 -3.91 -2.50
N GLN A 70 8.09 -2.66 -2.86
CA GLN A 70 7.12 -1.77 -3.48
C GLN A 70 6.65 -2.29 -4.83
N ILE A 71 7.58 -2.75 -5.68
CA ILE A 71 7.24 -3.35 -6.98
C ILE A 71 6.32 -4.57 -6.80
N CYS A 72 6.63 -5.44 -5.84
CA CYS A 72 5.80 -6.60 -5.53
C CYS A 72 4.38 -6.23 -5.09
N ILE A 73 4.24 -5.27 -4.17
CA ILE A 73 2.92 -4.79 -3.73
C ILE A 73 2.15 -4.18 -4.90
N THR A 74 2.79 -3.34 -5.71
CA THR A 74 2.16 -2.71 -6.89
C THR A 74 1.67 -3.77 -7.87
N PHE A 75 2.50 -4.76 -8.21
CA PHE A 75 2.12 -5.86 -9.09
C PHE A 75 0.92 -6.63 -8.54
N ILE A 76 0.94 -7.02 -7.25
CA ILE A 76 -0.19 -7.75 -6.64
C ILE A 76 -1.48 -6.93 -6.73
N CYS A 77 -1.42 -5.63 -6.48
CA CYS A 77 -2.59 -4.75 -6.58
C CYS A 77 -3.16 -4.62 -8.01
N GLU A 78 -2.30 -4.71 -9.02
CA GLU A 78 -2.68 -4.55 -10.44
C GLU A 78 -3.12 -5.87 -11.08
N ASP A 79 -2.38 -6.95 -10.84
CA ASP A 79 -2.56 -8.25 -11.50
C ASP A 79 -3.52 -9.18 -10.74
N ASP A 80 -3.45 -9.19 -9.40
CA ASP A 80 -4.22 -10.11 -8.55
C ASP A 80 -4.98 -9.36 -7.45
N ARG A 81 -6.07 -8.70 -7.84
CA ARG A 81 -6.93 -7.96 -6.90
C ARG A 81 -7.49 -8.83 -5.77
N TYR A 82 -7.70 -10.13 -5.99
CA TYR A 82 -8.19 -11.03 -4.94
C TYR A 82 -7.10 -11.28 -3.89
N LEU A 83 -5.86 -11.53 -4.32
CA LEU A 83 -4.73 -11.62 -3.41
C LEU A 83 -4.46 -10.28 -2.73
N ALA A 84 -4.51 -9.17 -3.44
CA ALA A 84 -4.36 -7.83 -2.88
C ALA A 84 -5.40 -7.57 -1.79
N GLU A 85 -6.65 -7.94 -2.02
CA GLU A 85 -7.73 -7.85 -1.03
C GLU A 85 -7.46 -8.75 0.17
N THR A 86 -7.06 -10.00 -0.08
CA THR A 86 -6.75 -10.98 0.96
C THR A 86 -5.62 -10.48 1.87
N LEU A 87 -4.58 -9.88 1.28
CA LEU A 87 -3.44 -9.33 2.02
C LEU A 87 -3.72 -7.95 2.64
N GLY A 88 -4.88 -7.35 2.35
CA GLY A 88 -5.24 -6.01 2.81
C GLY A 88 -4.32 -4.94 2.23
N LEU A 89 -3.96 -5.07 0.95
CA LEU A 89 -3.12 -4.11 0.19
C LEU A 89 -3.95 -3.11 -0.63
N LEU A 90 -5.27 -3.31 -0.71
CA LEU A 90 -6.17 -2.40 -1.44
C LEU A 90 -6.38 -1.10 -0.67
N SER A 91 -5.51 -0.13 -0.91
CA SER A 91 -5.51 1.18 -0.25
C SER A 91 -6.83 1.94 -0.36
N ASP A 92 -7.57 1.80 -1.45
CA ASP A 92 -8.89 2.42 -1.59
C ASP A 92 -9.94 1.79 -0.67
N LYS A 93 -9.89 0.46 -0.49
CA LYS A 93 -10.75 -0.26 0.45
C LYS A 93 -10.39 0.10 1.89
N ILE A 94 -9.09 0.12 2.22
CA ILE A 94 -8.61 0.51 3.56
C ILE A 94 -9.10 1.93 3.89
N LEU A 95 -8.94 2.90 2.99
CA LEU A 95 -9.41 4.26 3.24
C LEU A 95 -10.94 4.33 3.35
N LYS A 96 -11.71 3.58 2.54
CA LYS A 96 -13.17 3.50 2.67
C LYS A 96 -13.58 2.99 4.05
N ASP A 97 -12.93 1.94 4.53
CA ASP A 97 -13.21 1.33 5.84
C ASP A 97 -12.82 2.28 6.99
N LYS A 98 -11.69 2.97 6.86
CA LYS A 98 -11.17 3.91 7.87
C LYS A 98 -11.74 5.33 7.75
N ARG A 99 -12.57 5.61 6.74
CA ARG A 99 -13.12 6.95 6.44
C ARG A 99 -13.71 7.65 7.65
N LYS A 100 -14.59 6.96 8.40
CA LYS A 100 -15.24 7.55 9.59
C LYS A 100 -14.23 7.95 10.66
N GLN A 101 -13.20 7.15 10.85
CA GLN A 101 -12.18 7.39 11.87
C GLN A 101 -11.20 8.49 11.44
N PHE A 102 -10.83 8.51 10.15
CA PHE A 102 -10.05 9.59 9.56
C PHE A 102 -10.76 10.93 9.73
N ILE A 103 -12.04 11.03 9.34
CA ILE A 103 -12.82 12.27 9.46
C ILE A 103 -12.85 12.82 10.90
N ARG A 104 -12.87 11.93 11.90
CA ARG A 104 -12.94 12.32 13.32
C ARG A 104 -11.59 12.69 13.92
N SER A 105 -10.50 12.14 13.38
CA SER A 105 -9.18 12.16 14.02
C SER A 105 -8.16 12.99 13.25
N ALA A 106 -8.38 13.22 11.95
CA ALA A 106 -7.49 14.01 11.13
C ALA A 106 -7.52 15.48 11.57
N GLY A 107 -6.36 15.98 12.02
CA GLY A 107 -6.19 17.39 12.37
C GLY A 107 -6.01 18.27 11.13
N THR A 108 -6.24 19.57 11.27
CA THR A 108 -6.03 20.55 10.19
C THR A 108 -4.60 20.53 9.64
N GLY A 109 -3.60 20.27 10.49
CA GLY A 109 -2.20 20.10 10.06
C GLY A 109 -2.04 18.95 9.07
N THR A 110 -2.54 17.77 9.42
CA THR A 110 -2.48 16.57 8.57
C THR A 110 -3.26 16.74 7.28
N ILE A 111 -4.43 17.39 7.33
CA ILE A 111 -5.24 17.71 6.15
C ILE A 111 -4.49 18.64 5.19
N ASN A 112 -3.88 19.70 5.71
CA ASN A 112 -3.11 20.64 4.90
C ASN A 112 -1.87 19.98 4.29
N GLY A 113 -1.12 19.20 5.08
CA GLY A 113 0.04 18.46 4.57
C GLY A 113 -0.33 17.45 3.49
N LEU A 114 -1.44 16.70 3.67
CA LEU A 114 -1.96 15.80 2.64
C LEU A 114 -2.37 16.55 1.36
N LEU A 115 -3.01 17.72 1.49
CA LEU A 115 -3.37 18.53 0.34
C LEU A 115 -2.13 18.98 -0.44
N ASP A 116 -1.08 19.41 0.26
CA ASP A 116 0.18 19.83 -0.33
C ASP A 116 0.88 18.65 -1.05
N GLU A 117 0.98 17.48 -0.39
CA GLU A 117 1.56 16.26 -0.97
C GLU A 117 0.77 15.80 -2.22
N LEU A 118 -0.56 15.81 -2.17
CA LEU A 118 -1.40 15.42 -3.31
C LEU A 118 -1.33 16.41 -4.47
N LEU A 119 -1.09 17.69 -4.20
CA LEU A 119 -0.84 18.70 -5.22
C LEU A 119 0.53 18.50 -5.87
N GLU A 120 1.57 18.24 -5.06
CA GLU A 120 2.93 17.99 -5.54
C GLU A 120 2.99 16.73 -6.42
N LYS A 121 2.34 15.65 -6.00
CA LYS A 121 2.20 14.41 -6.78
C LYS A 121 1.21 14.52 -7.94
N ARG A 122 0.63 15.71 -8.18
CA ARG A 122 -0.36 16.01 -9.24
C ARG A 122 -1.61 15.13 -9.21
N VAL A 123 -1.98 14.63 -8.03
CA VAL A 123 -3.22 13.89 -7.81
C VAL A 123 -4.40 14.87 -7.78
N LEU A 124 -4.22 15.99 -7.09
CA LEU A 124 -5.15 17.12 -7.06
C LEU A 124 -4.58 18.29 -7.86
N ASN A 125 -5.45 19.12 -8.40
CA ASN A 125 -5.07 20.42 -8.95
C ASN A 125 -5.34 21.56 -7.95
N GLN A 126 -4.88 22.77 -8.25
CA GLN A 126 -5.06 23.92 -7.36
C GLN A 126 -6.54 24.21 -7.07
N GLU A 127 -7.41 24.09 -8.06
CA GLU A 127 -8.84 24.36 -7.90
C GLU A 127 -9.50 23.34 -6.95
N GLU A 128 -9.17 22.05 -7.08
CA GLU A 128 -9.64 20.98 -6.18
C GLU A 128 -9.14 21.21 -4.76
N MET A 129 -7.91 21.67 -4.59
CA MET A 129 -7.34 22.01 -3.29
C MET A 129 -8.09 23.18 -2.62
N GLU A 130 -8.32 24.27 -3.37
CA GLU A 130 -9.06 25.43 -2.89
C GLU A 130 -10.51 25.07 -2.55
N LYS A 131 -11.17 24.21 -3.33
CA LYS A 131 -12.51 23.71 -3.01
C LYS A 131 -12.54 22.99 -1.67
N VAL A 132 -11.56 22.13 -1.39
CA VAL A 132 -11.46 21.46 -0.08
C VAL A 132 -11.27 22.49 1.03
N LYS A 133 -10.40 23.49 0.85
CA LYS A 133 -10.09 24.49 1.89
C LYS A 133 -11.21 25.51 2.14
N LEU A 134 -11.80 26.05 1.08
CA LEU A 134 -12.71 27.20 1.12
C LEU A 134 -14.20 26.82 1.24
N GLU A 135 -14.62 25.70 0.66
CA GLU A 135 -16.04 25.29 0.67
C GLU A 135 -16.43 24.48 1.92
N ASN A 136 -15.47 24.12 2.77
CA ASN A 136 -15.70 23.32 3.98
C ASN A 136 -15.38 24.13 5.24
N ALA A 137 -16.40 24.37 6.07
CA ALA A 137 -16.32 25.24 7.24
C ALA A 137 -15.58 24.63 8.44
N THR A 138 -15.50 23.29 8.52
CA THR A 138 -14.87 22.58 9.64
C THR A 138 -13.78 21.64 9.17
N ALA A 139 -12.81 21.34 10.03
CA ALA A 139 -11.76 20.35 9.75
C ALA A 139 -12.34 18.96 9.41
N MET A 140 -13.48 18.59 10.00
CA MET A 140 -14.16 17.32 9.68
C MET A 140 -14.75 17.35 8.26
N ASP A 141 -15.32 18.48 7.84
CA ASP A 141 -15.87 18.62 6.48
C ASP A 141 -14.74 18.64 5.45
N GLN A 142 -13.62 19.32 5.75
CA GLN A 142 -12.41 19.29 4.95
C GLN A 142 -11.84 17.86 4.82
N ALA A 143 -11.71 17.14 5.93
CA ALA A 143 -11.24 15.75 5.94
C ALA A 143 -12.15 14.84 5.11
N ARG A 144 -13.47 15.03 5.19
CA ARG A 144 -14.44 14.27 4.39
C ARG A 144 -14.28 14.56 2.90
N ALA A 145 -14.27 15.83 2.52
CA ALA A 145 -14.14 16.25 1.13
C ALA A 145 -12.80 15.78 0.51
N LEU A 146 -11.71 15.91 1.27
CA LEU A 146 -10.39 15.42 0.90
C LEU A 146 -10.40 13.91 0.64
N LEU A 147 -10.89 13.13 1.60
CA LEU A 147 -10.89 11.67 1.49
C LEU A 147 -11.77 11.18 0.34
N ASP A 148 -12.95 11.80 0.15
CA ASP A 148 -13.85 11.47 -0.94
C ASP A 148 -13.22 11.77 -2.31
N SER A 149 -12.47 12.88 -2.40
CA SER A 149 -11.69 13.21 -3.61
C SER A 149 -10.59 12.18 -3.89
N ILE A 150 -9.82 11.80 -2.87
CA ILE A 150 -8.75 10.79 -2.97
C ILE A 150 -9.31 9.44 -3.43
N ILE A 151 -10.41 8.98 -2.82
CA ILE A 151 -11.06 7.72 -3.20
C ILE A 151 -11.54 7.77 -4.66
N ARG A 152 -12.07 8.91 -5.11
CA ARG A 152 -12.53 9.11 -6.50
C ARG A 152 -11.38 9.11 -7.51
N LYS A 153 -10.19 9.57 -7.12
CA LYS A 153 -8.97 9.54 -7.96
C LYS A 153 -8.40 8.13 -8.10
N GLY A 154 -8.71 7.22 -7.18
CA GLY A 154 -8.45 5.80 -7.29
C GLY A 154 -7.34 5.27 -6.38
N PRO A 155 -6.93 4.00 -6.57
CA PRO A 155 -6.04 3.30 -5.64
C PRO A 155 -4.67 3.95 -5.45
N GLN A 156 -4.09 4.53 -6.51
CA GLN A 156 -2.80 5.21 -6.42
C GLN A 156 -2.85 6.45 -5.52
N ALA A 157 -3.91 7.25 -5.63
CA ALA A 157 -4.15 8.38 -4.75
C ALA A 157 -4.34 7.93 -3.29
N CYS A 158 -5.07 6.83 -3.09
CA CYS A 158 -5.26 6.24 -1.78
C CYS A 158 -3.94 5.76 -1.17
N GLN A 159 -3.05 5.17 -1.98
CA GLN A 159 -1.73 4.74 -1.54
C GLN A 159 -0.86 5.92 -1.09
N ILE A 160 -0.87 7.02 -1.84
CA ILE A 160 -0.13 8.25 -1.47
C ILE A 160 -0.63 8.76 -0.12
N CYS A 161 -1.94 8.84 0.06
CA CYS A 161 -2.56 9.27 1.32
C CYS A 161 -2.15 8.37 2.51
N ILE A 162 -2.24 7.05 2.37
CA ILE A 162 -1.82 6.12 3.44
C ILE A 162 -0.31 6.26 3.74
N THR A 163 0.51 6.42 2.70
CA THR A 163 1.97 6.55 2.85
C THR A 163 2.32 7.82 3.62
N PHE A 164 1.74 8.97 3.21
CA PHE A 164 1.90 10.24 3.91
C PHE A 164 1.47 10.15 5.37
N ILE A 165 0.28 9.59 5.66
CA ILE A 165 -0.19 9.45 7.04
C ILE A 165 0.81 8.60 7.87
N CYS A 166 1.35 7.53 7.31
CA CYS A 166 2.33 6.70 8.02
C CYS A 166 3.67 7.40 8.28
N GLU A 167 4.07 8.33 7.42
CA GLU A 167 5.37 9.02 7.47
C GLU A 167 5.30 10.30 8.32
N ASP A 168 4.25 11.12 8.12
CA ASP A 168 4.10 12.44 8.71
C ASP A 168 3.22 12.49 9.97
N ASP A 169 2.26 11.56 10.12
CA ASP A 169 1.34 11.54 11.25
C ASP A 169 1.18 10.13 11.84
N ARG A 170 2.22 9.69 12.57
CA ARG A 170 2.23 8.36 13.21
C ARG A 170 1.07 8.15 14.17
N TYR A 171 0.62 9.20 14.88
CA TYR A 171 -0.50 9.09 15.82
C TYR A 171 -1.81 8.82 15.07
N LEU A 172 -2.04 9.52 13.97
CA LEU A 172 -3.19 9.24 13.10
C LEU A 172 -3.05 7.86 12.45
N ALA A 173 -1.86 7.48 12.00
CA ALA A 173 -1.62 6.16 11.40
C ALA A 173 -1.92 5.02 12.38
N GLU A 174 -1.51 5.16 13.65
CA GLU A 174 -1.83 4.22 14.72
C GLU A 174 -3.33 4.22 15.03
N THR A 175 -3.93 5.40 15.15
CA THR A 175 -5.38 5.55 15.37
C THR A 175 -6.18 4.83 14.30
N LEU A 176 -5.81 4.99 13.02
CA LEU A 176 -6.45 4.32 11.89
C LEU A 176 -6.09 2.84 11.78
N GLY A 177 -5.15 2.33 12.58
CA GLY A 177 -4.65 0.96 12.47
C GLY A 177 -3.94 0.71 11.13
N LEU A 178 -3.31 1.73 10.54
CA LEU A 178 -2.49 1.59 9.32
C LEU A 178 -1.09 1.03 9.63
N LEU A 179 -0.69 1.10 10.90
CA LEU A 179 0.58 0.57 11.40
C LEU A 179 0.44 -0.81 12.06
N SER A 180 -0.73 -1.45 12.00
CA SER A 180 -1.08 -2.61 12.84
C SER A 180 -0.16 -3.83 12.61
N ASP A 181 0.94 -3.91 13.38
CA ASP A 181 1.15 -4.86 14.50
C ASP A 181 2.64 -4.87 14.92
N LEU A 182 3.15 -3.75 15.47
CA LEU A 182 4.44 -3.78 16.19
C LEU A 182 4.38 -4.54 17.54
N SER A 183 3.24 -5.14 17.90
CA SER A 183 3.00 -5.68 19.25
C SER A 183 2.36 -7.07 19.34
N ASN A 184 2.41 -7.93 18.32
CA ASN A 184 1.97 -9.33 18.46
C ASN A 184 2.96 -10.31 17.80
N ASN A 185 4.16 -10.41 18.37
CA ASN A 185 4.99 -11.61 18.31
C ASN A 185 5.63 -11.80 19.68
N GLU A 186 4.85 -12.33 20.63
CA GLU A 186 5.38 -13.23 21.66
C GLU A 186 5.08 -14.68 21.22
#